data_AF-A0A0A2BJC1-F1
#
_entry.id   AF-A0A0A2BJC1-F1
#
_cell.length_a   1.000
_cell.length_b   1.000
_cell.length_c   1.000
_cell.angle_alpha   90.00
_cell.angle_beta   90.00
_cell.angle_gamma   90.00
#
_symmetry.space_group_name_H-M   'P 1'
#
loop_
_entity.id
_entity.type
_entity.pdbx_description
1 polymer ?
#
loop_
_entity_poly.entity_id
_entity_poly.type
_entity_poly.pdbx_seq_one_letter_code
_entity_poly.pdbx_strand_id
1 'polypeptide(L)'
;MAKKLNLPIIISGGSNPEYSEWLAEKEGLPSKLIRRDYRAQDTLGNFTSLVNDLSSDNINHIFLITSEDHIDRAIIVGKIIAGSRGIKLKSISIPCAHKCKKESQKKYYIDIIRSITWVVTGKDLKNILPEKLKAEFVE
;
A
#
# COMPACT_ATOMS: atom_id res chain seq x y z
N MET A 1 -5.65 -16.11 7.69
CA MET A 1 -6.79 -15.23 8.09
C MET A 1 -7.81 -15.07 6.98
N ALA A 2 -7.44 -14.52 5.81
CA ALA A 2 -8.37 -14.25 4.72
C ALA A 2 -9.20 -15.47 4.27
N LYS A 3 -8.57 -16.65 4.10
CA LYS A 3 -9.26 -17.92 3.80
C LYS A 3 -10.37 -18.25 4.80
N LYS A 4 -10.06 -18.17 6.10
CA LYS A 4 -11.00 -18.51 7.20
C LYS A 4 -12.18 -17.54 7.25
N LEU A 5 -11.96 -16.27 6.90
CA LEU A 5 -12.97 -15.21 6.96
C LEU A 5 -13.62 -14.93 5.60
N ASN A 6 -13.24 -15.65 4.55
CA ASN A 6 -13.68 -15.44 3.17
C ASN A 6 -13.57 -13.97 2.71
N LEU A 7 -12.46 -13.30 3.07
CA LEU A 7 -12.23 -11.89 2.74
C LEU A 7 -11.54 -11.74 1.38
N PRO A 8 -11.93 -10.74 0.57
CA PRO A 8 -11.16 -10.33 -0.60
C PRO A 8 -9.75 -9.90 -0.21
N ILE A 9 -8.78 -10.25 -1.04
CA ILE A 9 -7.37 -9.91 -0.91
C ILE A 9 -6.97 -9.06 -2.10
N ILE A 10 -6.38 -7.91 -1.82
CA ILE A 10 -5.71 -7.10 -2.85
C ILE A 10 -4.20 -7.19 -2.60
N ILE A 11 -3.47 -7.63 -3.60
CA ILE A 11 -2.00 -7.65 -3.59
C ILE A 11 -1.54 -6.40 -4.34
N SER A 12 -0.98 -5.43 -3.63
CA SER A 12 -0.53 -4.14 -4.20
C SER A 12 0.99 -4.07 -4.21
N GLY A 13 1.60 -4.15 -5.39
CA GLY A 13 3.04 -3.98 -5.60
C GLY A 13 3.94 -4.91 -4.76
N GLY A 14 5.26 -4.71 -4.85
CA GLY A 14 6.29 -5.30 -3.97
C GLY A 14 6.56 -6.81 -4.10
N SER A 15 5.56 -7.61 -4.41
CA SER A 15 5.67 -9.06 -4.61
C SER A 15 5.69 -9.41 -6.09
N ASN A 16 6.52 -10.38 -6.47
CA ASN A 16 6.52 -10.91 -7.84
C ASN A 16 5.12 -11.50 -8.17
N PRO A 17 4.52 -11.15 -9.32
CA PRO A 17 3.19 -11.63 -9.70
C PRO A 17 3.05 -13.15 -9.73
N GLU A 18 4.01 -13.85 -10.34
CA GLU A 18 4.05 -15.31 -10.47
C GLU A 18 4.14 -15.96 -9.09
N TYR A 19 4.98 -15.42 -8.20
CA TYR A 19 5.07 -15.89 -6.82
C TYR A 19 3.77 -15.70 -6.05
N SER A 20 3.12 -14.55 -6.22
CA SER A 20 1.83 -14.26 -5.58
C SER A 20 0.72 -15.21 -6.04
N GLU A 21 0.77 -15.62 -7.31
CA GLU A 21 -0.16 -16.57 -7.91
C GLU A 21 0.07 -17.98 -7.43
N TRP A 22 1.31 -18.45 -7.52
CA TRP A 22 1.70 -19.74 -7.01
C TRP A 22 1.35 -19.92 -5.52
N LEU A 23 1.59 -18.89 -4.69
CA LEU A 23 1.27 -18.95 -3.27
C LEU A 23 -0.24 -19.03 -3.02
N ALA A 24 -1.03 -18.27 -3.78
CA ALA A 24 -2.48 -18.31 -3.68
C ALA A 24 -3.07 -19.68 -4.03
N GLU A 25 -2.56 -20.30 -5.11
CA GLU A 25 -2.95 -21.65 -5.52
C GLU A 25 -2.55 -22.68 -4.48
N LYS A 26 -1.31 -22.60 -3.98
CA LYS A 26 -0.79 -23.49 -2.94
C LYS A 26 -1.63 -23.45 -1.66
N GLU A 27 -2.10 -22.26 -1.26
CA GLU A 27 -2.96 -22.07 -0.09
C GLU A 27 -4.45 -22.40 -0.37
N GLY A 28 -4.80 -22.75 -1.61
CA GLY A 28 -6.16 -23.07 -2.05
C GLY A 28 -7.10 -21.88 -1.89
N LEU A 29 -6.62 -20.67 -2.20
CA LEU A 29 -7.43 -19.47 -2.22
C LEU A 29 -8.19 -19.37 -3.55
N PRO A 30 -9.52 -19.20 -3.54
CA PRO A 30 -10.29 -18.98 -4.76
C PRO A 30 -9.78 -17.75 -5.52
N SER A 31 -9.51 -17.89 -6.82
CA SER A 31 -9.03 -16.80 -7.67
C SER A 31 -9.94 -15.56 -7.64
N LYS A 32 -11.26 -15.76 -7.53
CA LYS A 32 -12.27 -14.69 -7.39
C LYS A 32 -12.09 -13.80 -6.15
N LEU A 33 -11.37 -14.27 -5.13
CA LEU A 33 -11.10 -13.49 -3.92
C LEU A 33 -9.81 -12.68 -4.03
N ILE A 34 -9.02 -12.86 -5.10
CA ILE A 34 -7.71 -12.23 -5.24
C ILE A 34 -7.75 -11.23 -6.38
N ARG A 35 -7.53 -9.96 -6.06
CA ARG A 35 -7.26 -8.90 -7.02
C ARG A 35 -5.78 -8.51 -6.90
N ARG A 36 -5.12 -8.30 -8.02
CA ARG A 36 -3.72 -7.86 -8.05
C ARG A 36 -3.64 -6.47 -8.64
N ASP A 37 -2.86 -5.61 -7.99
CA ASP A 37 -2.59 -4.26 -8.41
C ASP A 37 -1.08 -4.03 -8.51
N TYR A 38 -0.62 -3.83 -9.74
CA TYR A 38 0.78 -3.53 -10.03
C TYR A 38 0.95 -2.15 -10.67
N ARG A 39 -0.02 -1.24 -10.46
CA ARG A 39 0.06 0.14 -10.96
C ARG A 39 1.05 0.98 -10.14
N ALA A 40 1.21 0.62 -8.88
CA ALA A 40 2.08 1.29 -7.93
C ALA A 40 3.56 1.01 -8.17
N GLN A 41 4.39 2.04 -8.02
CA GLN A 41 5.85 1.95 -8.05
C GLN A 41 6.50 2.28 -6.70
N ASP A 42 5.71 2.77 -5.74
CA ASP A 42 6.15 3.14 -4.39
C ASP A 42 4.99 3.04 -3.39
N THR A 43 5.32 3.27 -2.12
CA THR A 43 4.36 3.21 -1.00
C THR A 43 3.14 4.14 -1.19
N LEU A 44 3.31 5.36 -1.72
CA LEU A 44 2.17 6.25 -1.97
C LEU A 44 1.28 5.71 -3.10
N GLY A 45 1.89 5.24 -4.19
CA GLY A 45 1.21 4.64 -5.33
C GLY A 45 0.35 3.44 -4.93
N ASN A 46 0.80 2.65 -3.95
CA ASN A 46 0.05 1.50 -3.44
C ASN A 46 -1.33 1.90 -2.89
N PHE A 47 -1.46 3.11 -2.33
CA PHE A 47 -2.75 3.61 -1.83
C PHE A 47 -3.52 4.39 -2.88
N THR A 48 -2.85 5.32 -3.58
CA THR A 48 -3.53 6.26 -4.49
C THR A 48 -4.11 5.59 -5.73
N SER A 49 -3.50 4.49 -6.20
CA SER A 49 -4.03 3.69 -7.31
C SER A 49 -5.34 2.97 -6.93
N LEU A 50 -5.49 2.55 -5.67
CA LEU A 50 -6.58 1.71 -5.20
C LEU A 50 -7.71 2.46 -4.49
N VAL A 51 -7.42 3.59 -3.84
CA VAL A 51 -8.37 4.24 -2.94
C VAL A 51 -9.67 4.66 -3.64
N ASN A 52 -9.60 5.07 -4.91
CA ASN A 52 -10.78 5.41 -5.72
C ASN A 52 -11.63 4.18 -6.03
N ASP A 53 -10.99 3.08 -6.42
CA ASP A 53 -11.66 1.82 -6.74
C ASP A 53 -12.35 1.28 -5.49
N LEU A 54 -11.64 1.24 -4.35
CA LEU A 54 -12.19 0.81 -3.06
C LEU A 54 -13.39 1.66 -2.63
N SER A 55 -13.28 2.99 -2.77
CA SER A 55 -14.38 3.90 -2.44
C SER A 55 -15.59 3.69 -3.36
N SER A 56 -15.37 3.42 -4.65
CA SER A 56 -16.43 3.17 -5.63
C SER A 56 -17.13 1.83 -5.39
N ASP A 57 -16.36 0.85 -4.89
CA ASP A 57 -16.85 -0.46 -4.45
C ASP A 57 -17.56 -0.39 -3.07
N ASN A 58 -17.76 0.82 -2.50
CA ASN A 58 -18.34 1.07 -1.17
C ASN A 58 -17.61 0.38 -0.02
N ILE A 59 -16.30 0.14 -0.17
CA ILE A 59 -15.46 -0.46 0.86
C ILE A 59 -15.05 0.64 1.85
N ASN A 60 -15.46 0.49 3.11
CA ASN A 60 -15.20 1.48 4.16
C ASN A 60 -14.18 1.01 5.23
N HIS A 61 -13.67 -0.21 5.12
CA HIS A 61 -12.72 -0.78 6.08
C HIS A 61 -11.78 -1.77 5.41
N ILE A 62 -10.48 -1.56 5.59
CA ILE A 62 -9.44 -2.41 5.01
C ILE A 62 -8.41 -2.82 6.07
N PHE A 63 -7.81 -3.99 5.85
CA PHE A 63 -6.63 -4.44 6.58
C PHE A 63 -5.38 -4.21 5.72
N LEU A 64 -4.43 -3.44 6.24
CA LEU A 64 -3.11 -3.29 5.67
C LEU A 64 -2.20 -4.36 6.28
N ILE A 65 -1.60 -5.19 5.43
CA ILE A 65 -0.66 -6.23 5.84
C ILE A 65 0.67 -5.95 5.14
N THR A 66 1.74 -5.75 5.91
CA THR A 66 3.11 -5.64 5.37
C THR A 66 4.12 -6.04 6.45
N SER A 67 5.41 -6.08 6.09
CA SER A 67 6.49 -6.39 7.00
C SER A 67 6.66 -5.34 8.09
N GLU A 68 7.17 -5.77 9.24
CA GLU A 68 7.37 -4.94 10.43
C GLU A 68 8.27 -3.72 10.18
N ASP A 69 9.25 -3.83 9.30
CA ASP A 69 10.14 -2.73 8.93
C ASP A 69 9.51 -1.69 7.98
N HIS A 70 8.35 -1.99 7.39
CA HIS A 70 7.63 -1.09 6.48
C HIS A 70 6.28 -0.62 7.03
N ILE A 71 5.82 -1.20 8.13
CA ILE A 71 4.45 -1.00 8.62
C ILE A 71 4.22 0.45 9.07
N ASP A 72 5.21 1.12 9.67
CA ASP A 72 5.06 2.47 10.21
C ASP A 72 4.80 3.50 9.11
N ARG A 73 5.65 3.54 8.06
CA ARG A 73 5.44 4.40 6.90
C ARG A 73 4.16 4.04 6.14
N ALA A 74 3.89 2.76 5.95
CA ALA A 74 2.69 2.34 5.22
C ALA A 74 1.39 2.72 5.96
N ILE A 75 1.36 2.61 7.30
CA ILE A 75 0.20 2.99 8.12
C ILE A 75 -0.08 4.49 7.98
N ILE A 76 0.93 5.35 8.14
CA ILE A 76 0.68 6.80 8.18
C ILE A 76 0.16 7.29 6.82
N VAL A 77 0.82 6.88 5.73
CA VAL A 77 0.41 7.21 4.36
C VAL A 77 -0.98 6.63 4.07
N GLY A 78 -1.18 5.36 4.41
CA GLY A 78 -2.45 4.68 4.19
C GLY A 78 -3.60 5.33 4.94
N LYS A 79 -3.41 5.76 6.20
CA LYS A 79 -4.44 6.46 6.97
C LYS A 79 -4.81 7.81 6.35
N ILE A 80 -3.83 8.57 5.85
CA ILE A 80 -4.08 9.85 5.18
C ILE A 80 -4.89 9.64 3.91
N ILE A 81 -4.43 8.74 3.03
CA ILE A 81 -5.08 8.49 1.73
C ILE A 81 -6.45 7.82 1.92
N ALA A 82 -6.52 6.69 2.63
CA ALA A 82 -7.76 5.95 2.83
C ALA A 82 -8.78 6.76 3.65
N GLY A 83 -8.32 7.45 4.69
CA GLY A 83 -9.14 8.31 5.53
C GLY A 83 -9.78 9.46 4.75
N SER A 84 -9.10 10.02 3.76
CA SER A 84 -9.66 11.05 2.88
C SER A 84 -10.91 10.60 2.10
N ARG A 85 -11.12 9.28 1.97
CA ARG A 85 -12.28 8.65 1.32
C ARG A 85 -13.21 7.93 2.29
N GLY A 86 -13.09 8.20 3.58
CA GLY A 86 -13.93 7.58 4.61
C GLY A 86 -13.60 6.11 4.88
N ILE A 87 -12.44 5.62 4.41
CA ILE A 87 -12.02 4.23 4.57
C ILE A 87 -11.16 4.10 5.83
N LYS A 88 -11.60 3.27 6.77
CA LYS A 88 -10.86 2.94 7.99
C LYS A 88 -9.76 1.92 7.66
N LEU A 89 -8.56 2.16 8.16
CA LEU A 89 -7.41 1.27 7.96
C LEU A 89 -6.98 0.65 9.30
N LYS A 90 -6.94 -0.68 9.34
CA LYS A 90 -6.31 -1.45 10.43
C LYS A 90 -5.06 -2.15 9.92
N SER A 91 -3.99 -2.10 10.68
CA SER A 91 -2.71 -2.69 10.29
C SER A 91 -2.47 -4.03 10.98
N ILE A 92 -1.81 -4.93 10.26
CA ILE A 92 -1.29 -6.18 10.76
C ILE A 92 0.18 -6.24 10.32
N SER A 93 1.08 -6.23 11.28
CA SER A 93 2.52 -6.34 11.05
C SER A 93 2.93 -7.81 10.91
N ILE A 94 3.77 -8.11 9.92
CA ILE A 94 4.39 -9.43 9.74
C ILE A 94 5.87 -9.34 10.14
N PRO A 95 6.34 -10.09 11.16
CA PRO A 95 7.74 -10.06 11.57
C PRO A 95 8.69 -10.40 10.41
N CYS A 96 9.70 -9.57 10.18
CA CYS A 96 10.74 -9.79 9.17
C CYS A 96 11.97 -10.54 9.71
N ALA A 97 11.94 -10.92 11.00
CA ALA A 97 13.03 -11.61 11.69
C ALA A 97 14.38 -10.91 11.46
N HIS A 98 15.43 -11.64 11.05
CA HIS A 98 16.77 -11.09 10.80
C HIS A 98 16.87 -10.27 9.51
N LYS A 99 15.80 -10.15 8.70
CA LYS A 99 15.80 -9.42 7.43
C LYS A 99 15.27 -8.00 7.54
N CYS A 100 14.81 -7.60 8.73
CA CYS A 100 14.29 -6.26 8.96
C CYS A 100 15.35 -5.20 8.67
N LYS A 101 15.02 -4.23 7.82
CA LYS A 101 15.88 -3.08 7.54
C LYS A 101 15.40 -1.87 8.32
N LYS A 102 16.32 -1.03 8.79
CA LYS A 102 15.94 0.22 9.43
C LYS A 102 15.33 1.17 8.39
N GLU A 103 14.09 1.59 8.63
CA GLU A 103 13.40 2.51 7.74
C GLU A 103 14.04 3.91 7.77
N SER A 104 14.10 4.55 6.60
CA SER A 104 14.63 5.90 6.45
C SER A 104 13.63 6.93 6.97
N GLN A 105 14.00 7.64 8.03
CA GLN A 105 13.21 8.74 8.59
C GLN A 105 12.94 9.84 7.56
N LYS A 106 13.90 10.13 6.68
CA LYS A 106 13.71 11.11 5.59
C LYS A 106 12.57 10.69 4.66
N LYS A 107 12.53 9.42 4.24
CA LYS A 107 11.48 8.89 3.37
C LYS A 107 10.10 8.94 4.04
N TYR A 108 10.04 8.64 5.33
CA TYR A 108 8.81 8.74 6.13
C TYR A 108 8.17 10.15 6.06
N TYR A 109 8.94 11.21 6.34
CA TYR A 109 8.42 12.58 6.29
C TYR A 109 8.06 13.05 4.87
N ILE A 110 8.86 12.67 3.88
CA ILE A 110 8.58 12.99 2.47
C ILE A 110 7.23 12.38 2.05
N ASP A 111 6.98 11.11 2.36
CA ASP A 111 5.73 10.45 1.97
C ASP A 111 4.51 11.03 2.71
N ILE A 112 4.66 11.52 3.94
CA ILE A 112 3.59 12.29 4.61
C ILE A 112 3.24 13.53 3.80
N ILE A 113 4.24 14.36 3.43
CA ILE A 113 4.01 15.58 2.66
C ILE A 113 3.35 15.25 1.30
N ARG A 114 3.84 14.21 0.61
CA ARG A 114 3.24 13.78 -0.66
C ARG A 114 1.80 13.31 -0.49
N SER A 115 1.50 12.57 0.57
CA SER A 115 0.15 12.05 0.82
C SER A 115 -0.85 13.17 1.08
N ILE A 116 -0.48 14.17 1.88
CA ILE A 116 -1.31 15.37 2.11
C ILE A 116 -1.48 16.15 0.80
N THR A 117 -0.39 16.36 0.06
CA THR A 117 -0.42 17.05 -1.24
C THR A 117 -1.38 16.36 -2.20
N TRP A 118 -1.33 15.03 -2.27
CA TRP A 118 -2.22 14.25 -3.11
C TRP A 118 -3.69 14.38 -2.67
N VAL A 119 -3.98 14.34 -1.37
CA VAL A 119 -5.36 14.52 -0.88
C VAL A 119 -5.92 15.89 -1.26
N VAL A 120 -5.11 16.94 -1.17
CA VAL A 120 -5.55 18.31 -1.47
C VAL A 120 -5.66 18.57 -2.98
N THR A 121 -4.74 18.03 -3.78
CA THR A 121 -4.58 18.43 -5.20
C THR A 121 -4.96 17.35 -6.20
N GLY A 122 -5.10 16.10 -5.76
CA GLY A 122 -5.20 14.91 -6.62
C GLY A 122 -3.92 14.55 -7.36
N LYS A 123 -2.80 15.25 -7.10
CA LYS A 123 -1.52 15.07 -7.80
C LYS A 123 -0.42 14.69 -6.82
N ASP A 124 0.44 13.75 -7.23
CA ASP A 124 1.66 13.44 -6.50
C ASP A 124 2.70 14.54 -6.73
N LEU A 125 3.29 15.04 -5.63
CA LEU A 125 4.34 16.03 -5.65
C LEU A 125 5.54 15.60 -6.53
N LYS A 126 5.84 14.30 -6.58
CA LYS A 126 6.92 13.75 -7.43
C LYS A 126 6.72 14.06 -8.92
N ASN A 127 5.47 14.16 -9.38
CA ASN A 127 5.16 14.46 -10.78
C ASN A 127 5.30 15.94 -11.12
N ILE A 128 5.40 16.80 -10.11
CA ILE A 128 5.48 18.26 -10.24
C ILE A 128 6.93 18.74 -10.09
N LEU A 129 7.77 17.95 -9.40
CA LEU A 129 9.16 18.31 -9.14
C LEU A 129 10.10 18.03 -10.31
N PRO A 130 11.15 18.85 -10.50
CA PRO A 130 12.19 18.60 -11.50
C PRO A 130 13.00 17.33 -11.17
N GLU A 131 13.48 16.64 -12.22
CA GLU A 131 14.20 15.35 -12.14
C GLU A 131 15.32 15.31 -11.09
N LYS A 132 16.07 16.41 -10.93
CA LYS A 132 17.16 16.52 -9.95
C LYS A 132 16.73 16.30 -8.49
N LEU A 133 15.47 16.57 -8.18
CA LEU A 133 14.90 16.36 -6.84
C LEU A 133 14.24 14.99 -6.70
N LYS A 134 13.90 14.30 -7.80
CA LYS A 134 13.17 13.02 -7.78
C LYS A 134 13.95 11.86 -7.15
N ALA A 135 15.28 11.95 -7.08
CA ALA A 135 16.13 10.95 -6.44
C ALA A 135 15.81 10.74 -4.95
N GLU A 136 15.23 11.75 -4.29
CA GLU A 136 14.81 11.63 -2.89
C GLU A 136 13.49 10.86 -2.71
N PHE A 137 12.81 10.53 -3.81
CA PHE A 137 11.45 9.97 -3.87
C PHE A 137 11.41 8.56 -4.48
N VAL A 138 12.56 7.89 -4.63
CA VAL A 138 12.67 6.51 -5.14
C VAL A 138 12.91 5.54 -3.98
N GLU A 139 12.20 4.42 -4.01
CA GLU A 139 12.17 3.39 -2.96
C GLU A 139 13.49 2.60 -2.85
#